data_AF-A0A2E0Z6A0-F1
#
_entry.id   AF-A0A2E0Z6A0-F1
#
_cell.length_a   1.000
_cell.length_b   1.000
_cell.length_c   1.000
_cell.angle_alpha   90.00
_cell.angle_beta   90.00
_cell.angle_gamma   90.00
#
_symmetry.space_group_name_H-M   'P 1'
#
loop_
_entity.id
_entity.type
_entity.pdbx_description
1 polymer ?
#
loop_
_entity_poly.entity_id
_entity_poly.type
_entity_poly.pdbx_seq_one_letter_code
_entity_poly.pdbx_strand_id
1 'polypeptide(L)'
;MPFFVFYLLKFRVGNAMSQKITNPRIGFISFFFIITYISVLSFGQSATALNSPSNMTESHNHHDENRYIEPREDVNLPYEPHQISGTISLERLTTLPDDSNPEHLTNFHSKLLFFQNDEPMISPSNGSIWLSDGTIANTTLITDTENFANHLGFHIANEQFVYVDGSGLWSSDGVGYNLNTTFISYYVPELLPINQSLFLIFDDGFRLYDSSLWQTDTLLEDATLLQDNSYGGPHLRGLTEFNEIAFYFEYTLSGTDQDDNLRKSDGTVAGTSIVASFPTRNLREDLPMMPYKNALYFLLENKEKSRIELWRSDGTEGGTTFVFTLLENCDFASYLNFRQVNNHLFFHLLSCNGTHQLWTSQGSSDNTTLLGTFNNIAGLQGGGTGLFFNADDGVNGEELWFTDGTIAGTRLVKDINPGPSSSSPSSMYFFPGTGYLYFAADDGVNGSELWQSDGSNANTALLADINPGVGDSTSASFVYIRPNLYFSANHADFGREVWKMFLPANEELFMPLVFEKQ
;
A
#
# COMPACT_ATOMS: atom_id res chain seq x y z
N MET A 1 54.33 11.54 -16.62
CA MET A 1 53.16 12.22 -16.05
C MET A 1 52.41 11.20 -15.20
N PRO A 2 52.44 11.32 -13.86
CA PRO A 2 51.86 10.32 -12.96
C PRO A 2 50.53 10.77 -12.33
N PHE A 3 49.84 9.79 -11.76
CA PHE A 3 48.73 9.91 -10.82
C PHE A 3 49.00 10.93 -9.70
N PHE A 4 47.94 11.55 -9.18
CA PHE A 4 47.94 12.11 -7.82
C PHE A 4 46.79 11.56 -7.00
N VAL A 5 47.16 10.79 -5.97
CA VAL A 5 46.32 10.29 -4.89
C VAL A 5 46.08 11.43 -3.89
N PHE A 6 44.84 11.62 -3.44
CA PHE A 6 44.57 12.42 -2.24
C PHE A 6 44.56 11.53 -1.00
N TYR A 7 45.64 11.61 -0.21
CA TYR A 7 45.65 11.15 1.18
C TYR A 7 45.11 12.29 2.06
N LEU A 8 44.02 12.03 2.80
CA LEU A 8 43.58 12.92 3.88
C LEU A 8 44.07 12.34 5.23
N LEU A 9 45.07 13.02 5.81
CA LEU A 9 45.67 12.64 7.08
C LEU A 9 45.12 13.51 8.21
N LYS A 10 44.71 12.85 9.29
CA LYS A 10 44.10 13.38 10.52
C LYS A 10 44.73 14.69 11.03
N PHE A 11 43.87 15.58 11.54
CA PHE A 11 44.18 16.34 12.75
C PHE A 11 43.13 16.04 13.84
N ARG A 12 43.62 15.78 15.05
CA ARG A 12 42.81 15.46 16.24
C ARG A 12 43.28 16.35 17.39
N VAL A 13 42.53 17.41 17.67
CA VAL A 13 42.58 18.26 18.87
C VAL A 13 41.14 18.71 19.10
N GLY A 14 40.54 18.67 20.29
CA GLY A 14 41.07 18.46 21.63
C GLY A 14 40.29 19.39 22.56
N ASN A 15 39.49 18.83 23.48
CA ASN A 15 38.46 19.53 24.25
C ASN A 15 38.93 20.77 25.02
N ALA A 16 38.07 21.80 25.08
CA ALA A 16 37.90 22.62 26.28
C ALA A 16 36.51 23.30 26.33
N MET A 17 35.76 23.07 27.41
CA MET A 17 34.65 23.93 27.82
C MET A 17 35.16 25.30 28.29
N SER A 18 34.35 26.38 28.19
CA SER A 18 33.92 27.17 29.36
C SER A 18 33.07 28.41 29.02
N GLN A 19 31.97 28.55 29.77
CA GLN A 19 31.31 29.77 30.26
C GLN A 19 30.54 30.76 29.35
N LYS A 20 29.26 30.87 29.73
CA LYS A 20 28.32 31.99 29.52
C LYS A 20 28.90 33.36 29.90
N ILE A 21 28.59 34.39 29.12
CA ILE A 21 28.36 35.77 29.60
C ILE A 21 27.08 36.32 28.96
N THR A 22 26.40 37.21 29.69
CA THR A 22 25.03 37.70 29.48
C THR A 22 24.87 38.86 28.49
N ASN A 23 23.68 38.93 27.89
CA ASN A 23 23.02 40.07 27.21
C ASN A 23 22.94 41.36 28.09
N PRO A 24 22.41 42.53 27.64
CA PRO A 24 22.02 42.98 26.28
C PRO A 24 22.40 44.47 25.93
N ARG A 25 22.13 44.92 24.68
CA ARG A 25 21.34 46.15 24.29
C ARG A 25 21.83 47.01 23.08
N ILE A 26 20.83 47.42 22.28
CA ILE A 26 20.69 48.67 21.45
C ILE A 26 21.47 48.76 20.11
N GLY A 27 20.75 49.12 19.03
CA GLY A 27 21.36 49.64 17.79
C GLY A 27 20.52 49.57 16.51
N PHE A 28 19.38 50.27 16.42
CA PHE A 28 18.69 50.50 15.14
C PHE A 28 19.50 51.45 14.25
N ILE A 29 19.87 51.06 13.02
CA ILE A 29 20.17 51.98 11.90
C ILE A 29 19.65 51.38 10.60
N SER A 30 18.75 52.09 9.91
CA SER A 30 18.34 51.83 8.53
C SER A 30 19.20 52.64 7.56
N PHE A 31 19.52 52.11 6.37
CA PHE A 31 20.02 52.91 5.26
C PHE A 31 19.42 52.48 3.91
N PHE A 32 18.88 53.47 3.19
CA PHE A 32 18.45 53.42 1.79
C PHE A 32 19.54 54.05 0.90
N PHE A 33 19.83 53.47 -0.27
CA PHE A 33 20.30 54.14 -1.50
C PHE A 33 20.11 53.12 -2.65
N ILE A 34 19.12 53.27 -3.54
CA ILE A 34 19.07 54.11 -4.76
C ILE A 34 20.05 53.69 -5.86
N ILE A 35 19.47 53.40 -7.02
CA ILE A 35 20.07 52.94 -8.29
C ILE A 35 20.69 54.11 -9.06
N THR A 36 21.77 53.87 -9.84
CA THR A 36 21.92 54.53 -11.16
C THR A 36 22.76 53.71 -12.15
N TYR A 37 22.43 53.87 -13.43
CA TYR A 37 22.92 53.16 -14.61
C TYR A 37 24.13 53.85 -15.29
N ILE A 38 24.80 53.15 -16.23
CA ILE A 38 25.41 53.59 -17.52
C ILE A 38 26.50 52.55 -17.90
N SER A 39 26.18 51.51 -18.70
CA SER A 39 26.28 51.41 -20.18
C SER A 39 27.73 51.37 -20.73
N VAL A 40 28.06 50.65 -21.81
CA VAL A 40 27.97 51.13 -23.22
C VAL A 40 28.51 50.05 -24.24
N LEU A 41 27.86 49.90 -25.42
CA LEU A 41 28.31 49.32 -26.73
C LEU A 41 28.57 47.78 -26.85
N SER A 42 27.89 46.98 -27.72
CA SER A 42 27.70 46.92 -29.22
C SER A 42 28.74 46.00 -29.92
N PHE A 43 28.54 45.32 -31.06
CA PHE A 43 27.58 45.32 -32.19
C PHE A 43 27.18 43.85 -32.53
N GLY A 44 26.19 43.50 -33.36
CA GLY A 44 25.17 44.29 -34.07
C GLY A 44 24.67 43.61 -35.36
N GLN A 45 23.44 43.97 -35.80
CA GLN A 45 22.84 43.80 -37.15
C GLN A 45 22.58 42.36 -37.66
N SER A 46 21.56 42.08 -38.50
CA SER A 46 20.52 42.90 -39.17
C SER A 46 19.30 42.01 -39.49
N ALA A 47 18.05 42.44 -39.25
CA ALA A 47 17.11 43.10 -40.19
C ALA A 47 16.61 42.18 -41.34
N THR A 48 15.36 42.22 -41.83
CA THR A 48 14.43 43.37 -42.01
C THR A 48 12.94 43.00 -41.86
N ALA A 49 12.10 43.98 -41.52
CA ALA A 49 10.63 43.90 -41.50
C ALA A 49 9.98 44.47 -42.78
N LEU A 50 8.65 44.34 -42.95
CA LEU A 50 7.81 45.33 -43.64
C LEU A 50 6.29 45.21 -43.35
N ASN A 51 5.61 46.36 -43.43
CA ASN A 51 4.18 46.67 -43.17
C ASN A 51 3.42 46.86 -44.51
N SER A 52 2.07 46.91 -44.66
CA SER A 52 0.83 46.63 -43.89
C SER A 52 -0.34 46.84 -44.92
N PRO A 53 -1.56 47.38 -44.68
CA PRO A 53 -2.50 47.44 -43.53
C PRO A 53 -3.99 47.08 -43.88
N SER A 54 -4.88 47.20 -42.88
CA SER A 54 -6.30 47.64 -42.93
C SER A 54 -7.39 46.93 -43.76
N ASN A 55 -8.50 46.59 -43.08
CA ASN A 55 -9.84 47.09 -43.43
C ASN A 55 -10.82 47.02 -42.23
N MET A 56 -11.76 47.98 -42.16
CA MET A 56 -12.85 48.04 -41.17
C MET A 56 -14.20 47.77 -41.82
N THR A 57 -15.10 47.09 -41.10
CA THR A 57 -16.56 47.28 -41.21
C THR A 57 -17.21 46.94 -39.86
N GLU A 58 -18.08 47.82 -39.37
CA GLU A 58 -18.90 47.59 -38.17
C GLU A 58 -20.16 46.76 -38.48
N SER A 59 -20.59 45.92 -37.53
CA SER A 59 -22.01 45.82 -37.16
C SER A 59 -22.15 45.28 -35.73
N HIS A 60 -23.13 45.79 -34.98
CA HIS A 60 -23.48 45.28 -33.66
C HIS A 60 -24.13 43.89 -33.75
N ASN A 61 -23.85 43.02 -32.77
CA ASN A 61 -24.91 42.46 -31.90
C ASN A 61 -24.30 41.77 -30.65
N HIS A 62 -24.97 41.94 -29.51
CA HIS A 62 -24.72 41.16 -28.29
C HIS A 62 -25.22 39.71 -28.49
N HIS A 63 -24.44 38.71 -28.10
CA HIS A 63 -24.79 37.70 -27.08
C HIS A 63 -23.65 36.67 -26.88
N ASP A 64 -23.34 36.41 -25.62
CA ASP A 64 -22.76 35.19 -25.01
C ASP A 64 -21.77 34.31 -25.80
N GLU A 65 -20.48 34.38 -25.43
CA GLU A 65 -19.50 33.32 -25.69
C GLU A 65 -18.90 32.78 -24.37
N ASN A 66 -19.31 31.58 -23.98
CA ASN A 66 -18.50 30.73 -23.10
C ASN A 66 -17.24 30.31 -23.87
N ARG A 67 -16.08 30.90 -23.55
CA ARG A 67 -14.81 30.38 -24.06
C ARG A 67 -14.42 29.12 -23.31
N TYR A 68 -14.67 27.98 -23.95
CA TYR A 68 -13.85 26.79 -23.79
C TYR A 68 -12.37 27.18 -23.89
N ILE A 69 -11.59 26.82 -22.89
CA ILE A 69 -10.13 26.82 -22.95
C ILE A 69 -9.76 25.37 -23.24
N GLU A 70 -9.18 25.10 -24.41
CA GLU A 70 -8.61 23.77 -24.69
C GLU A 70 -7.48 23.50 -23.69
N PRO A 71 -7.45 22.31 -23.05
CA PRO A 71 -6.31 21.92 -22.22
C PRO A 71 -5.05 21.88 -23.09
N ARG A 72 -3.93 22.38 -22.56
CA ARG A 72 -2.63 22.13 -23.18
C ARG A 72 -2.33 20.63 -23.09
N GLU A 73 -1.70 20.10 -24.13
CA GLU A 73 -1.13 18.76 -24.12
C GLU A 73 0.00 18.69 -23.07
N ASP A 74 -0.33 18.21 -21.88
CA ASP A 74 0.67 17.66 -20.96
C ASP A 74 1.10 16.28 -21.49
N VAL A 75 2.41 16.02 -21.46
CA VAL A 75 3.01 14.80 -22.03
C VAL A 75 2.78 13.62 -21.09
N ASN A 76 1.55 13.09 -21.12
CA ASN A 76 1.27 11.72 -20.69
C ASN A 76 1.94 10.77 -21.68
N LEU A 77 2.88 9.95 -21.20
CA LEU A 77 3.30 8.76 -21.93
C LEU A 77 2.09 7.80 -21.94
N PRO A 78 1.51 7.47 -23.11
CA PRO A 78 0.36 6.59 -23.15
C PRO A 78 0.83 5.16 -22.85
N TYR A 79 0.43 4.65 -21.70
CA TYR A 79 0.43 3.22 -21.45
C TYR A 79 -0.73 2.63 -22.24
N GLU A 80 -0.45 2.02 -23.39
CA GLU A 80 -1.42 1.30 -24.22
C GLU A 80 -1.58 -0.13 -23.67
N PRO A 81 -2.75 -0.52 -23.11
CA PRO A 81 -2.94 -1.85 -22.56
C PRO A 81 -2.90 -2.89 -23.68
N HIS A 82 -1.89 -3.77 -23.65
CA HIS A 82 -1.71 -4.79 -24.67
C HIS A 82 -2.77 -5.89 -24.54
N GLN A 83 -3.73 -5.90 -25.46
CA GLN A 83 -4.67 -7.02 -25.67
C GLN A 83 -3.92 -8.36 -25.66
N ILE A 84 -4.25 -9.24 -24.71
CA ILE A 84 -3.75 -10.62 -24.67
C ILE A 84 -4.44 -11.40 -25.78
N SER A 85 -3.96 -11.24 -27.01
CA SER A 85 -4.50 -11.93 -28.19
C SER A 85 -3.98 -13.37 -28.24
N GLY A 86 -4.52 -14.23 -27.40
CA GLY A 86 -4.20 -15.65 -27.35
C GLY A 86 -5.20 -16.42 -26.48
N THR A 87 -5.41 -17.70 -26.80
CA THR A 87 -6.18 -18.59 -25.93
C THR A 87 -5.42 -18.73 -24.60
N ILE A 88 -6.04 -18.29 -23.51
CA ILE A 88 -5.47 -18.46 -22.17
C ILE A 88 -5.46 -19.96 -21.84
N SER A 89 -4.25 -20.51 -21.76
CA SER A 89 -4.03 -21.87 -21.29
C SER A 89 -4.03 -21.86 -19.77
N LEU A 90 -5.17 -22.21 -19.17
CA LEU A 90 -5.26 -22.56 -17.76
C LEU A 90 -4.70 -23.97 -17.55
N GLU A 91 -3.70 -24.10 -16.68
CA GLU A 91 -3.17 -25.38 -16.23
C GLU A 91 -3.35 -25.51 -14.72
N ARG A 92 -4.04 -26.57 -14.27
CA ARG A 92 -4.17 -26.96 -12.85
C ARG A 92 -2.88 -27.60 -12.36
N LEU A 93 -2.39 -27.20 -11.18
CA LEU A 93 -1.20 -27.76 -10.54
C LEU A 93 -1.58 -28.80 -9.49
N THR A 94 -1.86 -30.04 -9.92
CA THR A 94 -2.38 -31.09 -9.03
C THR A 94 -1.58 -32.40 -9.02
N THR A 95 -0.97 -32.67 -7.86
CA THR A 95 -1.12 -33.97 -7.17
C THR A 95 -1.62 -33.76 -5.73
N LEU A 96 -2.34 -32.65 -5.50
CA LEU A 96 -2.84 -32.30 -4.18
C LEU A 96 -3.94 -33.29 -3.74
N PRO A 97 -4.10 -33.55 -2.44
CA PRO A 97 -5.27 -34.26 -1.92
C PRO A 97 -6.58 -33.61 -2.37
N ASP A 98 -7.65 -34.39 -2.47
CA ASP A 98 -9.00 -33.83 -2.63
C ASP A 98 -9.30 -32.87 -1.45
N ASP A 99 -10.02 -31.78 -1.71
CA ASP A 99 -10.35 -30.68 -0.77
C ASP A 99 -9.19 -29.76 -0.30
N SER A 100 -8.05 -29.73 -1.02
CA SER A 100 -6.78 -29.03 -0.68
C SER A 100 -6.75 -27.50 -0.40
N ASN A 101 -7.90 -26.81 -0.35
CA ASN A 101 -8.10 -25.36 -0.09
C ASN A 101 -6.82 -24.47 0.01
N PRO A 102 -6.15 -24.13 -1.11
CA PRO A 102 -4.82 -23.52 -1.11
C PRO A 102 -4.82 -21.99 -0.91
N GLU A 103 -4.06 -21.49 0.07
CA GLU A 103 -4.09 -20.13 0.60
C GLU A 103 -2.70 -19.49 0.80
N HIS A 104 -2.68 -18.17 0.99
CA HIS A 104 -1.48 -17.34 1.16
C HIS A 104 -0.35 -17.63 0.16
N LEU A 105 -0.70 -17.78 -1.12
CA LEU A 105 0.27 -17.94 -2.19
C LEU A 105 1.30 -16.78 -2.15
N THR A 106 2.59 -17.10 -2.27
CA THR A 106 3.68 -16.12 -2.39
C THR A 106 4.80 -16.61 -3.32
N ASN A 107 5.67 -15.71 -3.77
CA ASN A 107 6.86 -16.04 -4.54
C ASN A 107 8.06 -16.20 -3.59
N PHE A 108 8.62 -17.40 -3.54
CA PHE A 108 9.86 -17.69 -2.83
C PHE A 108 10.90 -18.26 -3.81
N HIS A 109 12.00 -17.54 -4.04
CA HIS A 109 13.08 -17.93 -4.95
C HIS A 109 12.61 -18.39 -6.35
N SER A 110 11.68 -17.64 -6.95
CA SER A 110 11.07 -17.95 -8.26
C SER A 110 10.28 -19.25 -8.30
N LYS A 111 9.77 -19.69 -7.14
CA LYS A 111 8.83 -20.79 -6.99
C LYS A 111 7.61 -20.31 -6.21
N LEU A 112 6.47 -20.96 -6.44
CA LEU A 112 5.24 -20.72 -5.70
C LEU A 112 5.34 -21.42 -4.36
N LEU A 113 5.28 -20.68 -3.27
CA LEU A 113 5.10 -21.18 -1.91
C LEU A 113 3.65 -20.91 -1.49
N PHE A 114 2.96 -21.88 -0.92
CA PHE A 114 1.58 -21.73 -0.47
C PHE A 114 1.28 -22.64 0.72
N PHE A 115 0.25 -22.27 1.49
CA PHE A 115 -0.38 -23.17 2.45
C PHE A 115 -1.51 -23.92 1.77
N GLN A 116 -1.73 -25.18 2.16
CA GLN A 116 -2.95 -25.94 1.93
C GLN A 116 -3.64 -26.12 3.28
N ASN A 117 -4.96 -25.99 3.32
CA ASN A 117 -5.76 -26.19 4.52
C ASN A 117 -6.65 -27.43 4.33
N ASP A 118 -6.61 -28.40 5.26
CA ASP A 118 -7.19 -29.73 5.05
C ASP A 118 -8.68 -29.86 5.45
N GLU A 119 -9.29 -28.83 6.04
CA GLU A 119 -10.72 -28.83 6.45
C GLU A 119 -11.36 -27.42 6.30
N PRO A 120 -12.67 -27.30 6.00
CA PRO A 120 -13.34 -26.01 5.86
C PRO A 120 -13.64 -25.34 7.21
N MET A 121 -12.73 -24.43 7.62
CA MET A 121 -12.94 -23.27 8.52
C MET A 121 -13.58 -23.47 9.91
N ILE A 122 -13.78 -24.69 10.42
CA ILE A 122 -14.41 -24.94 11.72
C ILE A 122 -13.51 -25.83 12.60
N SER A 123 -13.00 -25.27 13.71
CA SER A 123 -11.96 -25.84 14.61
C SER A 123 -10.53 -25.61 14.08
N PRO A 124 -9.45 -25.71 14.89
CA PRO A 124 -8.09 -25.53 14.39
C PRO A 124 -7.82 -26.63 13.38
N SER A 125 -7.78 -26.26 12.11
CA SER A 125 -7.43 -27.19 11.05
C SER A 125 -5.93 -27.46 11.11
N ASN A 126 -5.54 -28.63 10.61
CA ASN A 126 -4.17 -28.84 10.19
C ASN A 126 -4.03 -28.32 8.76
N GLY A 127 -2.83 -27.87 8.44
CA GLY A 127 -2.49 -27.43 7.11
C GLY A 127 -1.11 -27.92 6.72
N SER A 128 -0.74 -27.73 5.46
CA SER A 128 0.55 -28.16 4.92
C SER A 128 1.19 -27.04 4.10
N ILE A 129 2.52 -26.93 4.15
CA ILE A 129 3.29 -25.98 3.34
C ILE A 129 3.74 -26.69 2.07
N TRP A 130 3.43 -26.12 0.91
CA TRP A 130 3.77 -26.67 -0.39
C TRP A 130 4.61 -25.70 -1.21
N LEU A 131 5.49 -26.27 -2.03
CA LEU A 131 6.32 -25.53 -2.97
C LEU A 131 6.14 -26.10 -4.38
N SER A 132 5.97 -25.24 -5.39
CA SER A 132 5.87 -25.63 -6.79
C SER A 132 6.73 -24.76 -7.70
N ASP A 133 7.32 -25.33 -8.76
CA ASP A 133 7.90 -24.58 -9.88
C ASP A 133 6.87 -24.21 -10.96
N GLY A 134 5.59 -24.50 -10.72
CA GLY A 134 4.52 -24.39 -11.71
C GLY A 134 4.34 -25.65 -12.56
N THR A 135 4.85 -26.80 -12.13
CA THR A 135 4.58 -28.11 -12.74
C THR A 135 4.12 -29.12 -11.69
N ILE A 136 3.20 -30.01 -12.10
CA ILE A 136 2.67 -31.09 -11.25
C ILE A 136 3.79 -31.95 -10.66
N ALA A 137 4.79 -32.31 -11.46
CA ALA A 137 5.87 -33.22 -11.06
C ALA A 137 6.84 -32.64 -10.01
N ASN A 138 6.88 -31.31 -9.89
CA ASN A 138 7.75 -30.59 -8.95
C ASN A 138 6.93 -29.73 -7.96
N THR A 139 5.68 -30.11 -7.71
CA THR A 139 4.88 -29.64 -6.56
C THR A 139 5.13 -30.59 -5.40
N THR A 140 5.76 -30.11 -4.31
CA THR A 140 6.24 -30.94 -3.20
C THR A 140 5.82 -30.37 -1.85
N LEU A 141 5.33 -31.25 -0.97
CA LEU A 141 5.14 -30.98 0.45
C LEU A 141 6.48 -30.64 1.11
N ILE A 142 6.50 -29.54 1.87
CA ILE A 142 7.63 -29.09 2.67
C ILE A 142 7.47 -29.55 4.12
N THR A 143 6.30 -29.32 4.72
CA THR A 143 5.94 -29.77 6.06
C THR A 143 4.42 -29.82 6.23
N ASP A 144 3.99 -30.58 7.23
CA ASP A 144 2.68 -30.39 7.87
C ASP A 144 2.79 -29.33 8.98
N THR A 145 1.67 -28.72 9.36
CA THR A 145 1.53 -27.66 10.39
C THR A 145 0.29 -27.92 11.24
N GLU A 146 0.37 -27.67 12.54
CA GLU A 146 -0.72 -27.87 13.50
C GLU A 146 -1.34 -26.53 13.94
N ASN A 147 -2.66 -26.53 14.21
CA ASN A 147 -3.40 -25.38 14.74
C ASN A 147 -3.34 -24.12 13.85
N PHE A 148 -3.87 -24.25 12.62
CA PHE A 148 -3.80 -23.27 11.54
C PHE A 148 -4.69 -22.01 11.71
N ALA A 149 -4.90 -21.53 12.95
CA ALA A 149 -5.98 -20.59 13.27
C ALA A 149 -5.64 -19.09 13.20
N ASN A 150 -4.35 -18.71 13.19
CA ASN A 150 -3.90 -17.32 13.47
C ASN A 150 -2.80 -16.83 12.52
N HIS A 151 -2.98 -16.93 11.20
CA HIS A 151 -1.92 -16.61 10.23
C HIS A 151 -1.87 -15.14 9.82
N LEU A 152 -0.67 -14.54 9.94
CA LEU A 152 -0.30 -13.31 9.23
C LEU A 152 0.16 -13.56 7.78
N GLY A 153 0.30 -14.84 7.38
CA GLY A 153 0.83 -15.27 6.09
C GLY A 153 2.36 -15.50 6.11
N PHE A 154 2.96 -15.55 4.93
CA PHE A 154 4.42 -15.67 4.76
C PHE A 154 5.08 -14.29 4.61
N HIS A 155 6.18 -14.09 5.32
CA HIS A 155 7.06 -12.94 5.16
C HIS A 155 8.46 -13.40 4.77
N ILE A 156 9.17 -12.63 3.94
CA ILE A 156 10.51 -12.98 3.48
C ILE A 156 11.53 -12.05 4.16
N ALA A 157 12.50 -12.66 4.84
CA ALA A 157 13.65 -11.98 5.44
C ALA A 157 14.88 -12.87 5.28
N ASN A 158 16.04 -12.31 4.91
CA ASN A 158 17.33 -13.02 4.84
C ASN A 158 17.33 -14.32 4.02
N GLU A 159 16.70 -14.30 2.85
CA GLU A 159 16.53 -15.48 1.98
C GLU A 159 15.75 -16.64 2.65
N GLN A 160 15.14 -16.38 3.80
CA GLN A 160 14.25 -17.28 4.53
C GLN A 160 12.79 -16.82 4.38
N PHE A 161 11.86 -17.77 4.41
CA PHE A 161 10.48 -17.46 4.70
C PHE A 161 10.22 -17.63 6.20
N VAL A 162 9.34 -16.77 6.72
CA VAL A 162 8.91 -16.68 8.12
C VAL A 162 7.39 -16.73 8.14
N TYR A 163 6.81 -17.46 9.09
CA TYR A 163 5.36 -17.53 9.29
C TYR A 163 5.01 -17.69 10.77
N VAL A 164 3.81 -17.24 11.15
CA VAL A 164 3.20 -17.50 12.47
C VAL A 164 2.15 -18.59 12.33
N ASP A 165 2.05 -19.51 13.29
CA ASP A 165 0.92 -20.43 13.45
C ASP A 165 0.37 -20.43 14.88
N GLY A 166 -0.58 -21.30 15.20
CA GLY A 166 -1.17 -21.39 16.54
C GLY A 166 -0.23 -21.84 17.66
N SER A 167 1.02 -22.22 17.34
CA SER A 167 2.05 -22.64 18.29
C SER A 167 3.20 -21.65 18.46
N GLY A 168 3.49 -20.82 17.46
CA GLY A 168 4.52 -19.78 17.54
C GLY A 168 4.95 -19.20 16.19
N LEU A 169 6.11 -18.55 16.19
CA LEU A 169 6.77 -17.98 15.01
C LEU A 169 7.86 -18.95 14.49
N TRP A 170 7.89 -19.15 13.17
CA TRP A 170 8.69 -20.18 12.49
C TRP A 170 9.53 -19.59 11.35
N SER A 171 10.64 -20.24 11.01
CA SER A 171 11.54 -19.83 9.91
C SER A 171 12.15 -21.01 9.16
N SER A 172 12.40 -20.85 7.87
CA SER A 172 13.19 -21.80 7.07
C SER A 172 14.68 -21.69 7.37
N ASP A 173 15.47 -22.74 7.12
CA ASP A 173 16.92 -22.77 7.38
C ASP A 173 17.77 -21.81 6.52
N GLY A 174 17.22 -21.28 5.42
CA GLY A 174 17.92 -20.40 4.48
C GLY A 174 18.89 -21.13 3.54
N VAL A 175 19.01 -22.45 3.64
CA VAL A 175 19.89 -23.29 2.81
C VAL A 175 19.11 -24.49 2.27
N GLY A 176 17.96 -24.20 1.67
CA GLY A 176 17.06 -25.19 1.09
C GLY A 176 15.62 -24.95 1.53
N TYR A 177 14.95 -26.04 1.91
CA TYR A 177 13.55 -26.04 2.33
C TYR A 177 13.34 -26.70 3.70
N ASN A 178 14.42 -26.97 4.46
CA ASN A 178 14.25 -27.53 5.80
C ASN A 178 13.84 -26.40 6.76
N LEU A 179 13.02 -26.75 7.75
CA LEU A 179 12.61 -25.81 8.79
C LEU A 179 13.57 -25.91 9.97
N ASN A 180 14.12 -24.76 10.39
CA ASN A 180 14.81 -24.65 11.66
C ASN A 180 13.80 -24.21 12.71
N THR A 181 13.59 -25.06 13.72
CA THR A 181 12.75 -24.71 14.86
C THR A 181 13.42 -23.62 15.68
N THR A 182 12.78 -22.46 15.81
CA THR A 182 13.15 -21.47 16.82
C THR A 182 11.89 -20.99 17.51
N PHE A 183 11.47 -21.78 18.49
CA PHE A 183 10.20 -21.60 19.20
C PHE A 183 10.26 -20.36 20.09
N ILE A 184 9.58 -19.28 19.70
CA ILE A 184 9.06 -18.30 20.66
C ILE A 184 7.59 -18.63 20.91
N SER A 185 7.26 -18.87 22.17
CA SER A 185 5.88 -19.02 22.62
C SER A 185 5.15 -17.67 22.62
N TYR A 186 3.85 -17.73 22.31
CA TYR A 186 2.84 -16.67 22.44
C TYR A 186 2.73 -15.68 21.26
N TYR A 187 1.66 -14.89 21.32
CA TYR A 187 0.98 -14.26 20.19
C TYR A 187 1.80 -13.12 19.59
N VAL A 188 2.05 -13.21 18.28
CA VAL A 188 2.69 -12.17 17.47
C VAL A 188 1.61 -11.48 16.64
N PRO A 189 1.01 -10.37 17.12
CA PRO A 189 0.00 -9.62 16.35
C PRO A 189 0.57 -8.95 15.10
N GLU A 190 1.83 -8.49 15.13
CA GLU A 190 2.44 -7.75 14.03
C GLU A 190 3.93 -8.10 13.88
N LEU A 191 4.38 -8.23 12.63
CA LEU A 191 5.77 -8.47 12.27
C LEU A 191 6.13 -7.69 10.99
N LEU A 192 7.37 -7.21 10.91
CA LEU A 192 7.81 -6.35 9.80
C LEU A 192 9.31 -6.53 9.51
N PRO A 193 9.70 -7.01 8.31
CA PRO A 193 11.10 -7.03 7.90
C PRO A 193 11.59 -5.63 7.50
N ILE A 194 12.74 -5.19 8.04
CA ILE A 194 13.41 -3.94 7.69
C ILE A 194 14.92 -4.21 7.64
N ASN A 195 15.60 -3.91 6.53
CA ASN A 195 17.06 -3.99 6.40
C ASN A 195 17.68 -5.31 6.92
N GLN A 196 17.15 -6.47 6.50
CA GLN A 196 17.59 -7.80 6.96
C GLN A 196 17.26 -8.13 8.43
N SER A 197 16.79 -7.17 9.22
CA SER A 197 16.21 -7.42 10.54
C SER A 197 14.71 -7.72 10.45
N LEU A 198 14.19 -8.48 11.41
CA LEU A 198 12.76 -8.69 11.63
C LEU A 198 12.33 -7.97 12.91
N PHE A 199 11.45 -6.97 12.79
CA PHE A 199 10.80 -6.30 13.91
C PHE A 199 9.51 -7.03 14.29
N LEU A 200 9.25 -7.13 15.59
CA LEU A 200 8.19 -7.97 16.15
C LEU A 200 7.50 -7.23 17.30
N ILE A 201 6.18 -7.17 17.27
CA ILE A 201 5.38 -6.85 18.45
C ILE A 201 4.91 -8.19 19.05
N PHE A 202 5.19 -8.40 20.35
CA PHE A 202 4.83 -9.61 21.09
C PHE A 202 3.87 -9.29 22.23
N ASP A 203 2.79 -10.06 22.37
CA ASP A 203 1.88 -10.05 23.53
C ASP A 203 2.20 -11.22 24.48
N ASP A 204 2.28 -10.97 25.79
CA ASP A 204 2.72 -11.98 26.78
C ASP A 204 1.71 -13.13 27.02
N GLY A 205 0.47 -12.99 26.54
CA GLY A 205 -0.53 -14.06 26.47
C GLY A 205 -1.09 -14.58 27.80
N PHE A 206 -0.44 -14.29 28.94
CA PHE A 206 -0.98 -14.55 30.27
C PHE A 206 -1.86 -13.41 30.76
N ARG A 207 -1.64 -12.23 30.21
CA ARG A 207 -2.56 -11.11 30.27
C ARG A 207 -2.74 -10.61 28.85
N LEU A 208 -3.98 -10.60 28.38
CA LEU A 208 -4.40 -9.54 27.47
C LEU A 208 -3.84 -8.22 28.06
N TYR A 209 -3.29 -7.35 27.21
CA TYR A 209 -2.88 -5.97 27.51
C TYR A 209 -1.39 -5.62 27.73
N ASP A 210 -0.43 -6.54 27.53
CA ASP A 210 1.01 -6.24 27.63
C ASP A 210 1.75 -6.57 26.32
N SER A 211 2.18 -5.56 25.55
CA SER A 211 2.87 -5.76 24.26
C SER A 211 4.22 -5.05 24.12
N SER A 212 5.28 -5.79 23.84
CA SER A 212 6.67 -5.28 23.77
C SER A 212 7.24 -5.31 22.34
N LEU A 213 8.17 -4.42 22.02
CA LEU A 213 8.85 -4.36 20.72
C LEU A 213 10.20 -5.09 20.78
N TRP A 214 10.43 -5.98 19.81
CA TRP A 214 11.65 -6.77 19.66
C TRP A 214 12.20 -6.69 18.23
N GLN A 215 13.47 -7.04 18.06
CA GLN A 215 14.13 -7.18 16.76
C GLN A 215 15.06 -8.41 16.75
N THR A 216 15.25 -9.06 15.59
CA THR A 216 16.29 -10.09 15.38
C THR A 216 16.88 -10.00 13.96
N ASP A 217 18.10 -10.51 13.77
CA ASP A 217 18.83 -10.54 12.48
C ASP A 217 19.01 -11.96 11.90
N THR A 218 18.80 -13.02 12.67
CA THR A 218 19.24 -14.38 12.28
C THR A 218 18.30 -15.48 12.74
N LEU A 219 18.17 -15.61 14.06
CA LEU A 219 17.35 -16.61 14.73
C LEU A 219 16.61 -15.90 15.86
N LEU A 220 15.39 -16.35 16.13
CA LEU A 220 14.52 -15.76 17.14
C LEU A 220 15.07 -15.91 18.57
N GLU A 221 15.98 -16.86 18.81
CA GLU A 221 16.74 -17.02 20.06
C GLU A 221 17.69 -15.85 20.36
N ASP A 222 18.14 -15.10 19.33
CA ASP A 222 19.03 -13.93 19.47
C ASP A 222 18.23 -12.59 19.51
N ALA A 223 16.91 -12.64 19.69
CA ALA A 223 16.06 -11.45 19.65
C ALA A 223 16.40 -10.43 20.75
N THR A 224 16.57 -9.17 20.35
CA THR A 224 16.83 -8.02 21.22
C THR A 224 15.52 -7.32 21.58
N LEU A 225 15.25 -7.19 22.89
CA LEU A 225 14.16 -6.39 23.43
C LEU A 225 14.48 -4.89 23.26
N LEU A 226 13.67 -4.19 22.46
CA LEU A 226 13.85 -2.77 22.14
C LEU A 226 13.02 -1.86 23.05
N GLN A 227 11.80 -2.27 23.37
CA GLN A 227 10.92 -1.62 24.35
C GLN A 227 10.18 -2.67 25.17
N ASP A 228 10.43 -2.68 26.49
CA ASP A 228 9.71 -3.51 27.46
C ASP A 228 8.48 -2.77 27.98
N ASN A 229 7.30 -3.34 27.74
CA ASN A 229 6.01 -2.89 28.25
C ASN A 229 5.32 -3.97 29.11
N SER A 230 6.07 -4.97 29.60
CA SER A 230 5.50 -6.02 30.44
C SER A 230 4.97 -5.45 31.78
N TYR A 231 3.88 -6.04 32.30
CA TYR A 231 3.24 -5.71 33.60
C TYR A 231 2.38 -4.43 33.67
N GLY A 232 1.43 -4.29 32.77
CA GLY A 232 0.48 -3.19 32.67
C GLY A 232 1.03 -1.99 31.90
N GLY A 233 1.86 -2.24 30.89
CA GLY A 233 2.44 -1.21 30.05
C GLY A 233 1.49 -0.71 28.95
N PRO A 234 1.95 0.18 28.07
CA PRO A 234 1.19 0.60 26.91
C PRO A 234 1.23 -0.47 25.80
N HIS A 235 0.16 -0.50 25.02
CA HIS A 235 0.03 -1.32 23.83
C HIS A 235 0.75 -0.72 22.63
N LEU A 236 1.26 -1.56 21.74
CA LEU A 236 1.92 -1.20 20.50
C LEU A 236 1.11 -1.71 19.30
N ARG A 237 1.02 -0.90 18.23
CA ARG A 237 0.30 -1.24 16.99
C ARG A 237 0.79 -0.46 15.77
N GLY A 238 0.42 -0.90 14.57
CA GLY A 238 0.62 -0.19 13.32
C GLY A 238 2.08 -0.11 12.88
N LEU A 239 2.86 -1.15 13.14
CA LEU A 239 4.27 -1.29 12.82
C LEU A 239 4.49 -1.10 11.31
N THR A 240 5.19 -0.03 10.95
CA THR A 240 5.37 0.45 9.57
C THR A 240 6.82 0.85 9.32
N GLU A 241 7.39 0.48 8.17
CA GLU A 241 8.73 0.91 7.76
C GLU A 241 8.65 2.29 7.10
N PHE A 242 9.58 3.19 7.41
CA PHE A 242 9.81 4.39 6.61
C PHE A 242 11.25 4.90 6.72
N ASN A 243 11.96 4.94 5.60
CA ASN A 243 13.39 5.29 5.52
C ASN A 243 14.27 4.40 6.40
N GLU A 244 14.06 3.09 6.35
CA GLU A 244 14.82 2.06 7.08
C GLU A 244 14.64 2.12 8.62
N ILE A 245 13.59 2.81 9.08
CA ILE A 245 13.22 2.97 10.49
C ILE A 245 11.85 2.35 10.74
N ALA A 246 11.72 1.58 11.80
CA ALA A 246 10.42 1.09 12.28
C ALA A 246 9.66 2.23 12.96
N PHE A 247 8.41 2.46 12.58
CA PHE A 247 7.48 3.35 13.27
C PHE A 247 6.29 2.55 13.78
N TYR A 248 5.76 2.93 14.93
CA TYR A 248 4.61 2.28 15.56
C TYR A 248 3.91 3.28 16.48
N PHE A 249 2.65 3.00 16.81
CA PHE A 249 1.91 3.76 17.82
C PHE A 249 1.92 3.04 19.15
N GLU A 250 2.00 3.82 20.22
CA GLU A 250 1.92 3.40 21.62
C GLU A 250 0.67 4.02 22.26
N TYR A 251 -0.20 3.22 22.89
CA TYR A 251 -1.43 3.70 23.55
C TYR A 251 -1.68 3.01 24.90
N THR A 252 -2.40 3.65 25.82
CA THR A 252 -2.66 3.10 27.17
C THR A 252 -4.16 2.90 27.40
N LEU A 253 -4.58 1.71 27.87
CA LEU A 253 -5.99 1.41 28.14
C LEU A 253 -6.54 2.00 29.45
N SER A 254 -5.67 2.38 30.41
CA SER A 254 -6.06 2.75 31.77
C SER A 254 -6.00 4.26 32.04
N GLY A 255 -7.01 5.00 31.57
CA GLY A 255 -7.14 6.44 31.84
C GLY A 255 -8.39 7.07 31.24
N THR A 256 -8.71 8.30 31.65
CA THR A 256 -9.69 9.16 30.95
C THR A 256 -9.12 9.80 29.69
N ASP A 257 -7.79 9.88 29.61
CA ASP A 257 -7.04 10.46 28.50
C ASP A 257 -6.30 9.32 27.80
N GLN A 258 -6.85 8.89 26.67
CA GLN A 258 -6.18 7.97 25.74
C GLN A 258 -5.33 8.81 24.79
N ASP A 259 -4.06 8.97 25.16
CA ASP A 259 -3.08 9.70 24.36
C ASP A 259 -2.24 8.68 23.58
N ASP A 260 -2.36 8.69 22.26
CA ASP A 260 -1.53 7.89 21.38
C ASP A 260 -0.18 8.61 21.12
N ASN A 261 0.92 7.87 21.22
CA ASN A 261 2.27 8.35 20.88
C ASN A 261 2.75 7.71 19.58
N LEU A 262 3.17 8.51 18.60
CA LEU A 262 3.97 8.00 17.49
C LEU A 262 5.40 7.80 17.98
N ARG A 263 5.90 6.57 17.82
CA ARG A 263 7.26 6.17 18.19
C ARG A 263 8.03 5.68 16.97
N LYS A 264 9.35 5.59 17.12
CA LYS A 264 10.26 5.02 16.13
C LYS A 264 11.36 4.19 16.76
N SER A 265 11.97 3.30 15.99
CA SER A 265 13.16 2.53 16.36
C SER A 265 14.07 2.30 15.14
N ASP A 266 15.39 2.42 15.36
CA ASP A 266 16.44 2.08 14.39
C ASP A 266 16.97 0.64 14.58
N GLY A 267 16.26 -0.20 15.33
CA GLY A 267 16.72 -1.53 15.72
C GLY A 267 17.58 -1.54 16.99
N THR A 268 17.77 -0.39 17.66
CA THR A 268 18.49 -0.31 18.93
C THR A 268 17.62 0.26 20.06
N VAL A 269 17.86 -0.17 21.29
CA VAL A 269 17.24 0.41 22.51
C VAL A 269 17.49 1.92 22.60
N ALA A 270 18.63 2.41 22.09
CA ALA A 270 18.99 3.83 22.15
C ALA A 270 18.30 4.71 21.09
N GLY A 271 18.00 4.16 19.90
CA GLY A 271 17.22 4.84 18.87
C GLY A 271 15.71 4.68 19.04
N THR A 272 15.26 3.75 19.89
CA THR A 272 13.85 3.54 20.22
C THR A 272 13.30 4.71 21.05
N SER A 273 12.45 5.55 20.46
CA SER A 273 12.10 6.87 20.99
C SER A 273 10.72 7.38 20.54
N ILE A 274 10.14 8.31 21.31
CA ILE A 274 8.92 9.03 20.92
C ILE A 274 9.26 10.08 19.86
N VAL A 275 8.43 10.17 18.82
CA VAL A 275 8.47 11.18 17.77
C VAL A 275 7.51 12.32 18.07
N ALA A 276 6.28 11.98 18.45
CA ALA A 276 5.24 12.93 18.83
C ALA A 276 4.18 12.27 19.72
N SER A 277 3.55 13.05 20.58
CA SER A 277 2.40 12.65 21.40
C SER A 277 1.14 13.36 20.90
N PHE A 278 0.01 12.67 20.90
CA PHE A 278 -1.27 13.21 20.42
C PHE A 278 -2.31 13.23 21.54
N PRO A 279 -2.34 14.28 22.39
CA PRO A 279 -3.36 14.40 23.42
C PRO A 279 -4.78 14.32 22.86
N THR A 280 -5.62 13.59 23.58
CA THR A 280 -7.05 13.36 23.31
C THR A 280 -7.37 12.86 21.90
N ARG A 281 -6.39 12.18 21.29
CA ARG A 281 -6.49 11.56 19.97
C ARG A 281 -6.03 10.12 20.01
N ASN A 282 -6.75 9.29 19.27
CA ASN A 282 -6.44 7.88 19.10
C ASN A 282 -6.04 7.62 17.64
N LEU A 283 -5.02 6.78 17.42
CA LEU A 283 -4.94 6.03 16.17
C LEU A 283 -6.15 5.08 16.12
N ARG A 284 -6.66 4.87 14.91
CA ARG A 284 -7.72 3.90 14.66
C ARG A 284 -7.12 2.49 14.46
N GLU A 285 -7.65 1.52 15.20
CA GLU A 285 -7.10 0.14 15.30
C GLU A 285 -6.88 -0.54 13.93
N ASP A 286 -7.81 -0.36 12.98
CA ASP A 286 -7.74 -1.08 11.69
C ASP A 286 -6.78 -0.48 10.65
N LEU A 287 -6.07 0.64 10.93
CA LEU A 287 -5.24 1.32 9.93
C LEU A 287 -3.77 1.47 10.34
N PRO A 288 -2.81 0.87 9.59
CA PRO A 288 -1.40 1.20 9.73
C PRO A 288 -1.11 2.61 9.18
N MET A 289 0.10 3.10 9.46
CA MET A 289 0.62 4.27 8.75
C MET A 289 0.94 3.90 7.30
N MET A 290 0.90 4.87 6.38
CA MET A 290 1.34 4.69 5.01
C MET A 290 2.52 5.62 4.69
N PRO A 291 3.69 5.07 4.33
CA PRO A 291 4.77 5.85 3.73
C PRO A 291 4.30 6.44 2.40
N TYR A 292 4.44 7.74 2.21
CA TYR A 292 4.15 8.41 0.93
C TYR A 292 5.03 9.64 0.74
N LYS A 293 5.79 9.63 -0.37
CA LYS A 293 6.83 10.61 -0.70
C LYS A 293 7.86 10.71 0.43
N ASN A 294 7.75 11.75 1.26
CA ASN A 294 8.70 12.12 2.31
C ASN A 294 8.06 12.18 3.70
N ALA A 295 6.95 11.47 3.93
CA ALA A 295 6.36 11.31 5.25
C ALA A 295 5.54 10.02 5.35
N LEU A 296 5.36 9.55 6.57
CA LEU A 296 4.25 8.70 6.97
C LEU A 296 2.97 9.52 7.02
N TYR A 297 1.85 8.92 6.63
CA TYR A 297 0.50 9.47 6.78
C TYR A 297 -0.35 8.51 7.60
N PHE A 298 -1.24 9.05 8.43
CA PHE A 298 -2.11 8.28 9.30
C PHE A 298 -3.36 9.09 9.67
N LEU A 299 -4.39 8.37 10.13
CA LEU A 299 -5.65 8.96 10.55
C LEU A 299 -5.76 8.92 12.07
N LEU A 300 -6.05 10.07 12.68
CA LEU A 300 -6.33 10.18 14.10
C LEU A 300 -7.81 10.58 14.31
N GLU A 301 -8.47 9.89 15.23
CA GLU A 301 -9.75 10.31 15.78
C GLU A 301 -9.51 11.41 16.81
N ASN A 302 -10.24 12.53 16.72
CA ASN A 302 -10.20 13.61 17.71
C ASN A 302 -11.52 13.62 18.50
N LYS A 303 -11.49 13.02 19.70
CA LYS A 303 -12.66 12.81 20.56
C LYS A 303 -13.25 14.10 21.12
N GLU A 304 -12.42 15.12 21.38
CA GLU A 304 -12.91 16.42 21.85
C GLU A 304 -13.76 17.16 20.82
N LYS A 305 -13.52 16.88 19.53
CA LYS A 305 -14.06 17.65 18.40
C LYS A 305 -14.91 16.83 17.45
N SER A 306 -15.17 15.56 17.78
CA SER A 306 -15.98 14.64 16.96
C SER A 306 -15.55 14.66 15.49
N ARG A 307 -14.29 14.33 15.21
CA ARG A 307 -13.77 14.41 13.83
C ARG A 307 -12.61 13.46 13.54
N ILE A 308 -12.49 13.07 12.27
CA ILE A 308 -11.35 12.30 11.76
C ILE A 308 -10.36 13.24 11.08
N GLU A 309 -9.11 13.21 11.53
CA GLU A 309 -8.02 14.07 11.09
C GLU A 309 -6.97 13.26 10.30
N LEU A 310 -6.62 13.71 9.09
CA LEU A 310 -5.44 13.24 8.37
C LEU A 310 -4.20 13.97 8.91
N TRP A 311 -3.21 13.20 9.34
CA TRP A 311 -1.92 13.67 9.84
C TRP A 311 -0.77 13.11 9.00
N ARG A 312 0.39 13.75 9.11
CA ARG A 312 1.66 13.27 8.53
C ARG A 312 2.83 13.42 9.49
N SER A 313 3.90 12.65 9.30
CA SER A 313 5.18 12.81 10.00
C SER A 313 6.37 12.47 9.11
N ASP A 314 7.44 13.26 9.17
CA ASP A 314 8.74 12.95 8.54
C ASP A 314 9.68 12.15 9.47
N GLY A 315 9.19 11.73 10.64
CA GLY A 315 9.98 11.08 11.69
C GLY A 315 10.61 12.03 12.71
N THR A 316 10.25 13.31 12.68
CA THR A 316 10.60 14.33 13.68
C THR A 316 9.35 14.95 14.32
N GLU A 317 9.48 15.46 15.54
CA GLU A 317 8.41 16.21 16.22
C GLU A 317 7.93 17.40 15.36
N GLY A 318 8.87 18.20 14.82
CA GLY A 318 8.56 19.39 14.04
C GLY A 318 7.96 19.14 12.66
N GLY A 319 8.22 17.98 12.04
CA GLY A 319 7.58 17.55 10.80
C GLY A 319 6.27 16.77 11.00
N THR A 320 5.90 16.47 12.24
CA THR A 320 4.64 15.82 12.58
C THR A 320 3.51 16.86 12.62
N THR A 321 2.64 16.83 11.61
CA THR A 321 1.71 17.93 11.32
C THR A 321 0.33 17.45 10.86
N PHE A 322 -0.70 18.23 11.22
CA PHE A 322 -2.07 18.06 10.73
C PHE A 322 -2.16 18.47 9.25
N VAL A 323 -2.84 17.66 8.45
CA VAL A 323 -3.03 17.89 7.00
C VAL A 323 -4.44 18.39 6.71
N PHE A 324 -5.48 17.65 7.15
CA PHE A 324 -6.86 17.93 6.79
C PHE A 324 -7.87 17.27 7.76
N THR A 325 -9.09 17.79 7.84
CA THR A 325 -10.21 17.12 8.52
C THR A 325 -11.06 16.41 7.47
N LEU A 326 -11.06 15.08 7.49
CA LEU A 326 -11.79 14.27 6.48
C LEU A 326 -13.28 14.15 6.82
N LEU A 327 -13.62 14.03 8.11
CA LEU A 327 -15.00 13.91 8.59
C LEU A 327 -15.22 14.82 9.79
N GLU A 328 -16.34 15.53 9.83
CA GLU A 328 -16.81 16.33 10.98
C GLU A 328 -18.09 15.76 11.59
N ASN A 329 -18.34 16.07 12.86
CA ASN A 329 -19.47 15.57 13.65
C ASN A 329 -19.54 14.03 13.66
N CYS A 330 -18.36 13.41 13.72
CA CYS A 330 -18.18 11.97 13.66
C CYS A 330 -17.13 11.52 14.67
N ASP A 331 -17.61 10.95 15.78
CA ASP A 331 -16.80 10.34 16.83
C ASP A 331 -16.28 8.95 16.45
N PHE A 332 -16.79 8.35 15.38
CA PHE A 332 -16.38 7.01 14.95
C PHE A 332 -16.67 6.77 13.47
N ALA A 333 -15.63 6.61 12.66
CA ALA A 333 -15.76 6.07 11.31
C ALA A 333 -15.50 4.56 11.34
N SER A 334 -16.42 3.76 10.81
CA SER A 334 -16.21 2.34 10.49
C SER A 334 -15.60 2.20 9.08
N TYR A 335 -15.10 1.02 8.75
CA TYR A 335 -14.59 0.65 7.41
C TYR A 335 -13.68 1.70 6.76
N LEU A 336 -12.42 1.78 7.23
CA LEU A 336 -11.42 2.58 6.53
C LEU A 336 -10.49 1.69 5.72
N ASN A 337 -10.26 2.06 4.46
CA ASN A 337 -9.19 1.49 3.65
C ASN A 337 -8.29 2.63 3.15
N PHE A 338 -6.98 2.41 3.24
CA PHE A 338 -5.96 3.37 2.86
C PHE A 338 -5.06 2.77 1.79
N ARG A 339 -4.92 3.45 0.65
CA ARG A 339 -4.00 3.04 -0.44
C ARG A 339 -3.23 4.23 -0.98
N GLN A 340 -1.93 4.05 -1.20
CA GLN A 340 -1.19 4.86 -2.16
C GLN A 340 -1.38 4.26 -3.56
N VAL A 341 -1.67 5.09 -4.55
CA VAL A 341 -1.54 4.74 -5.96
C VAL A 341 -0.95 5.91 -6.73
N ASN A 342 0.11 5.67 -7.49
CA ASN A 342 0.84 6.70 -8.23
C ASN A 342 1.19 7.90 -7.31
N ASN A 343 0.81 9.12 -7.71
CA ASN A 343 1.03 10.34 -6.95
C ASN A 343 -0.10 10.65 -5.95
N HIS A 344 -0.97 9.71 -5.61
CA HIS A 344 -2.15 9.92 -4.77
C HIS A 344 -2.20 8.98 -3.57
N LEU A 345 -2.70 9.52 -2.47
CA LEU A 345 -3.25 8.80 -1.34
C LEU A 345 -4.77 8.71 -1.53
N PHE A 346 -5.37 7.56 -1.27
CA PHE A 346 -6.81 7.32 -1.36
C PHE A 346 -7.34 6.76 -0.06
N PHE A 347 -8.46 7.30 0.40
CA PHE A 347 -9.11 6.93 1.66
C PHE A 347 -10.56 6.60 1.38
N HIS A 348 -10.97 5.35 1.62
CA HIS A 348 -12.37 5.02 1.82
C HIS A 348 -12.69 5.26 3.31
N LEU A 349 -13.79 5.95 3.60
CA LEU A 349 -14.32 6.14 4.95
C LEU A 349 -15.84 5.93 4.99
N LEU A 350 -16.39 5.23 5.99
CA LEU A 350 -17.82 5.31 6.30
C LEU A 350 -18.08 6.49 7.25
N SER A 351 -18.81 7.51 6.78
CA SER A 351 -19.18 8.64 7.63
C SER A 351 -20.32 8.29 8.59
N CYS A 352 -20.40 8.98 9.73
CA CYS A 352 -21.33 8.66 10.83
C CYS A 352 -22.84 8.70 10.50
N ASN A 353 -23.22 9.14 9.30
CA ASN A 353 -24.58 9.06 8.76
C ASN A 353 -24.84 7.78 7.92
N GLY A 354 -23.86 6.87 7.81
CA GLY A 354 -23.96 5.64 7.01
C GLY A 354 -23.63 5.80 5.51
N THR A 355 -22.91 6.86 5.11
CA THR A 355 -22.49 7.06 3.71
C THR A 355 -21.03 6.68 3.51
N HIS A 356 -20.72 5.84 2.51
CA HIS A 356 -19.35 5.55 2.14
C HIS A 356 -18.78 6.71 1.32
N GLN A 357 -17.57 7.16 1.65
CA GLN A 357 -16.91 8.31 1.01
C GLN A 357 -15.55 7.89 0.48
N LEU A 358 -15.25 8.22 -0.78
CA LEU A 358 -13.91 8.08 -1.36
C LEU A 358 -13.23 9.43 -1.41
N TRP A 359 -12.12 9.58 -0.70
CA TRP A 359 -11.27 10.78 -0.70
C TRP A 359 -9.93 10.51 -1.38
N THR A 360 -9.31 11.56 -1.89
CA THR A 360 -7.90 11.56 -2.29
C THR A 360 -7.11 12.67 -1.59
N SER A 361 -5.79 12.50 -1.48
CA SER A 361 -4.84 13.55 -1.10
C SER A 361 -3.53 13.40 -1.87
N GLN A 362 -2.81 14.50 -2.11
CA GLN A 362 -1.40 14.46 -2.54
C GLN A 362 -0.44 14.99 -1.45
N GLY A 363 -0.91 15.13 -0.21
CA GLY A 363 -0.11 15.44 0.98
C GLY A 363 -0.27 16.85 1.58
N SER A 364 -1.28 17.62 1.16
CA SER A 364 -1.63 18.92 1.77
C SER A 364 -3.15 19.13 1.83
N SER A 365 -3.60 20.15 2.56
CA SER A 365 -5.01 20.57 2.59
C SER A 365 -5.58 20.83 1.20
N ASP A 366 -4.81 21.56 0.37
CA ASP A 366 -5.28 22.12 -0.90
C ASP A 366 -5.43 21.08 -2.01
N ASN A 367 -4.84 19.89 -1.81
CA ASN A 367 -4.96 18.74 -2.71
C ASN A 367 -5.67 17.54 -2.05
N THR A 368 -6.33 17.75 -0.91
CA THR A 368 -7.20 16.76 -0.27
C THR A 368 -8.65 17.01 -0.70
N THR A 369 -9.34 16.03 -1.26
CA THR A 369 -10.65 16.22 -1.92
C THR A 369 -11.51 14.96 -1.89
N LEU A 370 -12.82 15.14 -1.66
CA LEU A 370 -13.84 14.09 -1.79
C LEU A 370 -14.09 13.82 -3.28
N LEU A 371 -13.90 12.58 -3.71
CA LEU A 371 -14.12 12.13 -5.09
C LEU A 371 -15.58 11.73 -5.34
N GLY A 372 -16.23 11.11 -4.35
CA GLY A 372 -17.61 10.67 -4.45
C GLY A 372 -18.15 10.04 -3.18
N THR A 373 -19.47 9.86 -3.14
CA THR A 373 -20.22 9.23 -2.05
C THR A 373 -21.07 8.09 -2.60
N PHE A 374 -21.08 6.96 -1.91
CA PHE A 374 -21.64 5.69 -2.37
C PHE A 374 -22.41 5.00 -1.23
N ASN A 375 -23.26 4.03 -1.57
CA ASN A 375 -23.94 3.17 -0.61
C ASN A 375 -22.99 2.12 -0.01
N ASN A 376 -22.04 1.63 -0.81
CA ASN A 376 -20.95 0.75 -0.39
C ASN A 376 -19.67 1.13 -1.15
N ILE A 377 -18.50 0.86 -0.55
CA ILE A 377 -17.19 0.83 -1.22
C ILE A 377 -16.40 -0.36 -0.67
N ALA A 378 -15.80 -1.16 -1.55
CA ALA A 378 -14.90 -2.25 -1.17
C ALA A 378 -13.68 -2.36 -2.11
N GLY A 379 -12.69 -3.16 -1.70
CA GLY A 379 -11.61 -3.63 -2.59
C GLY A 379 -10.74 -2.55 -3.24
N LEU A 380 -10.04 -1.72 -2.46
CA LEU A 380 -9.16 -0.69 -3.05
C LEU A 380 -7.88 -1.31 -3.67
N GLN A 381 -7.84 -1.41 -5.00
CA GLN A 381 -6.72 -1.96 -5.76
C GLN A 381 -6.13 -0.91 -6.72
N GLY A 382 -4.87 -0.54 -6.51
CA GLY A 382 -4.16 0.36 -7.43
C GLY A 382 -3.86 -0.31 -8.78
N GLY A 383 -4.03 0.42 -9.89
CA GLY A 383 -3.77 -0.11 -11.21
C GLY A 383 -3.67 0.93 -12.32
N GLY A 384 -2.66 0.79 -13.18
CA GLY A 384 -2.41 1.67 -14.32
C GLY A 384 -2.23 3.12 -13.88
N THR A 385 -3.12 4.00 -14.35
CA THR A 385 -3.10 5.42 -14.01
C THR A 385 -3.82 5.77 -12.70
N GLY A 386 -4.56 4.85 -12.07
CA GLY A 386 -5.48 5.18 -10.98
C GLY A 386 -5.82 4.04 -10.02
N LEU A 387 -6.97 4.14 -9.37
CA LEU A 387 -7.48 3.20 -8.38
C LEU A 387 -8.73 2.51 -8.91
N PHE A 388 -8.74 1.18 -8.86
CA PHE A 388 -9.93 0.35 -9.00
C PHE A 388 -10.55 0.09 -7.62
N PHE A 389 -11.87 0.05 -7.56
CA PHE A 389 -12.63 -0.23 -6.35
C PHE A 389 -14.02 -0.73 -6.71
N ASN A 390 -14.68 -1.45 -5.80
CA ASN A 390 -16.09 -1.74 -5.92
C ASN A 390 -16.89 -0.56 -5.37
N ALA A 391 -18.04 -0.24 -5.96
CA ALA A 391 -19.02 0.62 -5.29
C ALA A 391 -20.45 0.39 -5.77
N ASP A 392 -21.40 0.65 -4.86
CA ASP A 392 -22.83 0.78 -5.16
C ASP A 392 -23.24 2.26 -5.19
N ASP A 393 -23.75 2.72 -6.32
CA ASP A 393 -24.25 4.09 -6.52
C ASP A 393 -25.76 4.24 -6.27
N GLY A 394 -26.44 3.17 -5.89
CA GLY A 394 -27.88 3.10 -5.69
C GLY A 394 -28.70 2.96 -6.98
N VAL A 395 -28.04 2.73 -8.12
CA VAL A 395 -28.66 2.55 -9.44
C VAL A 395 -28.26 1.22 -10.07
N ASN A 396 -26.97 0.88 -10.00
CA ASN A 396 -26.38 -0.27 -10.72
C ASN A 396 -25.94 -1.42 -9.80
N GLY A 397 -26.24 -1.36 -8.49
CA GLY A 397 -25.72 -2.33 -7.53
C GLY A 397 -24.20 -2.19 -7.31
N GLU A 398 -23.59 -3.15 -6.62
CA GLU A 398 -22.13 -3.16 -6.40
C GLU A 398 -21.39 -3.68 -7.63
N GLU A 399 -20.71 -2.76 -8.30
CA GLU A 399 -20.03 -2.94 -9.58
C GLU A 399 -18.56 -2.49 -9.51
N LEU A 400 -17.80 -2.72 -10.59
CA LEU A 400 -16.40 -2.25 -10.70
C LEU A 400 -16.34 -0.77 -11.10
N TRP A 401 -15.65 0.04 -10.29
CA TRP A 401 -15.39 1.45 -10.50
C TRP A 401 -13.89 1.74 -10.65
N PHE A 402 -13.59 2.89 -11.27
CA PHE A 402 -12.24 3.40 -11.45
C PHE A 402 -12.19 4.91 -11.12
N THR A 403 -11.06 5.37 -10.61
CA THR A 403 -10.73 6.80 -10.48
C THR A 403 -9.27 7.08 -10.82
N ASP A 404 -9.01 8.16 -11.53
CA ASP A 404 -7.66 8.71 -11.77
C ASP A 404 -7.18 9.64 -10.64
N GLY A 405 -7.95 9.78 -9.56
CA GLY A 405 -7.71 10.77 -8.51
C GLY A 405 -8.42 12.11 -8.74
N THR A 406 -9.30 12.20 -9.74
CA THR A 406 -10.17 13.37 -9.98
C THR A 406 -11.65 13.00 -9.91
N ILE A 407 -12.52 13.97 -9.57
CA ILE A 407 -13.97 13.77 -9.56
C ILE A 407 -14.47 13.36 -10.96
N ALA A 408 -13.92 13.96 -12.03
CA ALA A 408 -14.34 13.69 -13.41
C ALA A 408 -13.90 12.31 -13.92
N GLY A 409 -12.75 11.80 -13.46
CA GLY A 409 -12.26 10.46 -13.77
C GLY A 409 -12.80 9.36 -12.85
N THR A 410 -13.57 9.72 -11.81
CA THR A 410 -14.25 8.76 -10.92
C THR A 410 -15.55 8.29 -11.56
N ARG A 411 -15.60 7.02 -11.99
CA ARG A 411 -16.71 6.48 -12.79
C ARG A 411 -16.85 4.96 -12.68
N LEU A 412 -18.06 4.49 -12.97
CA LEU A 412 -18.33 3.08 -13.28
C LEU A 412 -17.45 2.65 -14.46
N VAL A 413 -16.83 1.47 -14.36
CA VAL A 413 -16.04 0.88 -15.46
C VAL A 413 -16.99 0.24 -16.46
N LYS A 414 -17.88 -0.61 -15.96
CA LYS A 414 -18.90 -1.34 -16.71
C LYS A 414 -19.99 -1.77 -15.72
N ASP A 415 -21.24 -1.73 -16.17
CA ASP A 415 -22.38 -2.43 -15.57
C ASP A 415 -22.25 -3.91 -16.01
N ILE A 416 -21.67 -4.76 -15.16
CA ILE A 416 -21.36 -6.17 -15.48
C ILE A 416 -22.61 -7.04 -15.33
N ASN A 417 -23.44 -6.80 -14.29
CA ASN A 417 -24.71 -7.48 -14.05
C ASN A 417 -25.90 -6.52 -14.30
N PRO A 418 -26.44 -6.43 -15.53
CA PRO A 418 -27.18 -5.24 -15.97
C PRO A 418 -28.36 -4.80 -15.10
N GLY A 419 -28.25 -3.60 -14.53
CA GLY A 419 -29.30 -2.95 -13.74
C GLY A 419 -29.01 -2.97 -12.23
N PRO A 420 -30.02 -3.06 -11.34
CA PRO A 420 -29.82 -2.86 -9.89
C PRO A 420 -29.27 -4.10 -9.15
N SER A 421 -28.68 -5.07 -9.87
CA SER A 421 -28.14 -6.31 -9.32
C SER A 421 -26.62 -6.20 -9.28
N SER A 422 -25.98 -6.48 -8.16
CA SER A 422 -24.51 -6.44 -8.06
C SER A 422 -23.84 -7.57 -8.86
N SER A 423 -22.76 -7.27 -9.59
CA SER A 423 -21.77 -8.26 -10.03
C SER A 423 -20.80 -8.70 -8.92
N SER A 424 -20.78 -7.95 -7.81
CA SER A 424 -20.01 -8.24 -6.60
C SER A 424 -18.52 -8.54 -6.86
N PRO A 425 -17.75 -7.62 -7.47
CA PRO A 425 -16.37 -7.93 -7.87
C PRO A 425 -15.49 -8.29 -6.68
N SER A 426 -14.58 -9.24 -6.83
CA SER A 426 -13.74 -9.71 -5.72
C SER A 426 -12.34 -10.14 -6.16
N SER A 427 -11.45 -10.34 -5.17
CA SER A 427 -10.07 -10.81 -5.38
C SER A 427 -9.27 -10.02 -6.44
N MET A 428 -9.49 -8.71 -6.49
CA MET A 428 -8.84 -7.79 -7.43
C MET A 428 -7.31 -7.81 -7.34
N TYR A 429 -6.64 -8.05 -8.47
CA TYR A 429 -5.19 -7.97 -8.61
C TYR A 429 -4.82 -7.27 -9.91
N PHE A 430 -4.14 -6.12 -9.82
CA PHE A 430 -3.61 -5.43 -10.98
C PHE A 430 -2.24 -5.98 -11.37
N PHE A 431 -2.05 -6.27 -12.66
CA PHE A 431 -0.78 -6.74 -13.19
C PHE A 431 -0.13 -5.70 -14.11
N PRO A 432 0.90 -4.95 -13.65
CA PRO A 432 1.57 -3.91 -14.45
C PRO A 432 2.18 -4.40 -15.77
N GLY A 433 2.51 -5.70 -15.86
CA GLY A 433 3.08 -6.32 -17.05
C GLY A 433 2.13 -6.45 -18.24
N THR A 434 0.80 -6.49 -18.00
CA THR A 434 -0.21 -6.49 -19.08
C THR A 434 -1.05 -5.22 -19.10
N GLY A 435 -1.18 -4.55 -17.95
CA GLY A 435 -2.00 -3.35 -17.81
C GLY A 435 -3.44 -3.63 -17.39
N TYR A 436 -3.73 -4.87 -17.01
CA TYR A 436 -5.06 -5.31 -16.65
C TYR A 436 -5.15 -5.60 -15.15
N LEU A 437 -6.28 -5.19 -14.58
CA LEU A 437 -6.87 -5.77 -13.39
C LEU A 437 -7.44 -7.15 -13.75
N TYR A 438 -7.14 -8.16 -12.95
CA TYR A 438 -7.86 -9.44 -12.93
C TYR A 438 -8.68 -9.52 -11.64
N PHE A 439 -9.89 -10.06 -11.71
CA PHE A 439 -10.84 -10.09 -10.60
C PHE A 439 -11.91 -11.16 -10.85
N ALA A 440 -12.64 -11.57 -9.80
CA ALA A 440 -13.83 -12.39 -9.97
C ALA A 440 -15.09 -11.52 -10.01
N ALA A 441 -16.09 -11.81 -10.86
CA ALA A 441 -17.38 -11.11 -10.91
C ALA A 441 -18.48 -11.95 -11.59
N ASP A 442 -19.74 -11.71 -11.21
CA ASP A 442 -20.93 -12.37 -11.78
C ASP A 442 -21.65 -11.43 -12.77
N ASP A 443 -21.97 -11.90 -13.97
CA ASP A 443 -22.77 -11.16 -14.97
C ASP A 443 -24.27 -11.51 -14.94
N GLY A 444 -24.70 -12.28 -13.95
CA GLY A 444 -26.05 -12.81 -13.81
C GLY A 444 -26.35 -13.99 -14.75
N VAL A 445 -25.33 -14.49 -15.46
CA VAL A 445 -25.45 -15.62 -16.42
C VAL A 445 -24.49 -16.75 -16.08
N ASN A 446 -23.23 -16.44 -15.75
CA ASN A 446 -22.14 -17.42 -15.60
C ASN A 446 -21.71 -17.65 -14.14
N GLY A 447 -22.24 -16.92 -13.16
CA GLY A 447 -21.75 -16.94 -11.78
C GLY A 447 -20.44 -16.14 -11.62
N SER A 448 -19.87 -16.13 -10.40
CA SER A 448 -18.67 -15.35 -10.11
C SER A 448 -17.41 -16.01 -10.70
N GLU A 449 -17.01 -15.51 -11.86
CA GLU A 449 -15.98 -16.10 -12.73
C GLU A 449 -14.79 -15.15 -12.96
N LEU A 450 -13.73 -15.58 -13.66
CA LEU A 450 -12.53 -14.75 -13.87
C LEU A 450 -12.71 -13.69 -14.97
N TRP A 451 -12.59 -12.41 -14.62
CA TRP A 451 -12.66 -11.25 -15.51
C TRP A 451 -11.32 -10.52 -15.64
N GLN A 452 -11.20 -9.69 -16.68
CA GLN A 452 -10.16 -8.67 -16.79
C GLN A 452 -10.73 -7.28 -17.09
N SER A 453 -9.99 -6.22 -16.75
CA SER A 453 -10.28 -4.82 -17.11
C SER A 453 -9.01 -3.96 -17.17
N ASP A 454 -8.93 -3.03 -18.11
CA ASP A 454 -7.94 -1.93 -18.12
C ASP A 454 -8.50 -0.62 -17.51
N GLY A 455 -9.71 -0.66 -16.95
CA GLY A 455 -10.46 0.51 -16.48
C GLY A 455 -11.45 1.08 -17.51
N SER A 456 -11.47 0.59 -18.75
CA SER A 456 -12.45 0.98 -19.78
C SER A 456 -13.56 -0.06 -19.92
N ASN A 457 -14.77 0.39 -20.30
CA ASN A 457 -15.89 -0.52 -20.60
C ASN A 457 -15.54 -1.48 -21.75
N ALA A 458 -14.85 -0.98 -22.79
CA ALA A 458 -14.55 -1.73 -24.01
C ALA A 458 -13.65 -2.94 -23.79
N ASN A 459 -12.70 -2.84 -22.84
CA ASN A 459 -11.75 -3.90 -22.52
C ASN A 459 -12.06 -4.59 -21.17
N THR A 460 -13.27 -4.42 -20.63
CA THR A 460 -13.77 -5.18 -19.46
C THR A 460 -14.59 -6.39 -19.92
N ALA A 461 -14.05 -7.59 -19.73
CA ALA A 461 -14.63 -8.82 -20.26
C ALA A 461 -14.34 -10.05 -19.38
N LEU A 462 -15.26 -11.03 -19.45
CA LEU A 462 -15.07 -12.39 -18.93
C LEU A 462 -13.86 -13.00 -19.64
N LEU A 463 -12.91 -13.51 -18.85
CA LEU A 463 -11.63 -14.03 -19.30
C LEU A 463 -11.65 -15.56 -19.38
N ALA A 464 -12.22 -16.19 -18.35
CA ALA A 464 -12.44 -17.62 -18.29
C ALA A 464 -13.64 -17.94 -17.41
N ASP A 465 -14.49 -18.85 -17.90
CA ASP A 465 -15.49 -19.58 -17.14
C ASP A 465 -14.81 -20.86 -16.62
N ILE A 466 -14.34 -20.81 -15.37
CA ILE A 466 -13.55 -21.83 -14.68
C ILE A 466 -14.46 -22.84 -13.98
N ASN A 467 -15.68 -22.47 -13.57
CA ASN A 467 -16.67 -23.36 -12.96
C ASN A 467 -18.00 -23.39 -13.76
N PRO A 468 -18.02 -24.03 -14.95
CA PRO A 468 -19.08 -23.87 -15.96
C PRO A 468 -20.53 -23.95 -15.46
N GLY A 469 -21.24 -22.82 -15.58
CA GLY A 469 -22.69 -22.76 -15.41
C GLY A 469 -23.14 -21.60 -14.53
N VAL A 470 -23.64 -21.91 -13.33
CA VAL A 470 -24.07 -20.92 -12.32
C VAL A 470 -23.34 -21.14 -10.99
N GLY A 471 -22.19 -21.81 -11.05
CA GLY A 471 -21.34 -22.06 -9.89
C GLY A 471 -20.21 -21.05 -9.86
N ASP A 472 -19.88 -20.53 -8.70
CA ASP A 472 -18.79 -19.56 -8.59
C ASP A 472 -17.42 -20.27 -8.68
N SER A 473 -16.46 -19.69 -9.41
CA SER A 473 -15.04 -20.11 -9.34
C SER A 473 -14.26 -19.38 -8.24
N THR A 474 -14.86 -18.38 -7.59
CA THR A 474 -14.33 -17.54 -6.47
C THR A 474 -12.82 -17.68 -6.22
N SER A 475 -12.06 -16.83 -6.90
CA SER A 475 -10.60 -16.87 -6.79
C SER A 475 -10.09 -16.34 -5.45
N ALA A 476 -8.90 -16.78 -5.03
CA ALA A 476 -8.15 -16.13 -3.96
C ALA A 476 -6.63 -16.19 -4.20
N SER A 477 -5.94 -15.13 -3.76
CA SER A 477 -4.49 -14.91 -3.83
C SER A 477 -3.86 -15.06 -5.23
N PHE A 478 -3.67 -13.94 -5.92
CA PHE A 478 -2.92 -13.88 -7.18
C PHE A 478 -1.41 -13.64 -6.94
N VAL A 479 -0.55 -14.43 -7.58
CA VAL A 479 0.92 -14.30 -7.52
C VAL A 479 1.53 -14.44 -8.90
N TYR A 480 2.29 -13.44 -9.34
CA TYR A 480 3.06 -13.54 -10.58
C TYR A 480 4.47 -14.06 -10.36
N ILE A 481 4.84 -15.13 -11.07
CA ILE A 481 6.21 -15.63 -11.17
C ILE A 481 6.49 -15.89 -12.65
N ARG A 482 7.29 -15.02 -13.27
CA ARG A 482 7.49 -14.96 -14.74
C ARG A 482 7.75 -16.37 -15.33
N PRO A 483 6.99 -16.81 -16.35
CA PRO A 483 6.01 -16.07 -17.15
C PRO A 483 4.54 -16.30 -16.73
N ASN A 484 4.26 -16.81 -15.53
CA ASN A 484 2.93 -17.27 -15.16
C ASN A 484 2.30 -16.44 -14.02
N LEU A 485 1.00 -16.21 -14.11
CA LEU A 485 0.17 -15.77 -12.99
C LEU A 485 -0.47 -17.01 -12.35
N TYR A 486 -0.20 -17.23 -11.07
CA TYR A 486 -0.78 -18.29 -10.25
C TYR A 486 -1.92 -17.72 -9.41
N PHE A 487 -2.97 -18.50 -9.22
CA PHE A 487 -4.10 -18.15 -8.35
C PHE A 487 -4.82 -19.41 -7.91
N SER A 488 -5.57 -19.33 -6.80
CA SER A 488 -6.52 -20.40 -6.46
C SER A 488 -7.90 -20.10 -7.04
N ALA A 489 -8.65 -21.12 -7.47
CA ALA A 489 -10.04 -21.01 -7.92
C ALA A 489 -10.78 -22.36 -7.79
N ASN A 490 -12.10 -22.29 -7.57
CA ASN A 490 -13.02 -23.42 -7.48
C ASN A 490 -13.39 -24.01 -8.85
N HIS A 491 -13.59 -25.32 -8.91
CA HIS A 491 -14.13 -26.04 -10.06
C HIS A 491 -15.03 -27.21 -9.60
N ALA A 492 -16.21 -27.38 -10.21
CA ALA A 492 -17.24 -28.34 -9.78
C ALA A 492 -16.73 -29.77 -9.54
N ASP A 493 -15.87 -30.28 -10.42
CA ASP A 493 -15.34 -31.66 -10.31
C ASP A 493 -14.21 -31.84 -9.28
N PHE A 494 -13.58 -30.77 -8.79
CA PHE A 494 -12.28 -30.84 -8.08
C PHE A 494 -12.13 -29.95 -6.83
N GLY A 495 -13.09 -29.10 -6.50
CA GLY A 495 -12.97 -28.15 -5.39
C GLY A 495 -12.04 -26.97 -5.70
N ARG A 496 -11.43 -26.37 -4.67
CA ARG A 496 -10.53 -25.21 -4.80
C ARG A 496 -9.10 -25.67 -5.08
N GLU A 497 -8.54 -25.17 -6.17
CA GLU A 497 -7.30 -25.68 -6.74
C GLU A 497 -6.34 -24.56 -7.14
N VAL A 498 -5.04 -24.86 -7.24
CA VAL A 498 -4.05 -23.91 -7.78
C VAL A 498 -4.03 -23.99 -9.31
N TRP A 499 -4.30 -22.87 -9.95
CA TRP A 499 -4.25 -22.66 -11.39
C TRP A 499 -3.06 -21.78 -11.76
N LYS A 500 -2.55 -21.96 -12.97
CA LYS A 500 -1.66 -20.97 -13.60
C LYS A 500 -2.19 -20.56 -14.97
N MET A 501 -1.98 -19.29 -15.29
CA MET A 501 -2.18 -18.67 -16.61
C MET A 501 -0.82 -18.17 -17.14
N PHE A 502 -0.53 -18.44 -18.41
CA PHE A 502 0.65 -17.89 -19.08
C PHE A 502 0.45 -16.41 -19.43
N LEU A 503 1.25 -15.53 -18.82
CA LEU A 503 1.30 -14.09 -19.07
C LEU A 503 2.74 -13.68 -19.49
N PRO A 504 3.05 -13.68 -20.80
CA PRO A 504 4.37 -13.31 -21.30
C PRO A 504 4.56 -11.80 -21.19
N ALA A 505 5.09 -11.32 -20.07
CA ALA A 505 5.45 -9.92 -19.92
C ALA A 505 6.63 -9.54 -20.84
N ASN A 506 6.51 -8.38 -21.51
CA ASN A 506 7.62 -7.76 -22.24
C ASN A 506 8.76 -7.39 -21.28
N GLU A 507 10.01 -7.56 -21.73
CA GLU A 507 11.19 -7.40 -20.86
C GLU A 507 11.42 -5.95 -20.40
N GLU A 508 10.90 -4.96 -21.13
CA GLU A 508 11.06 -3.53 -20.82
C GLU A 508 10.16 -3.03 -19.68
N LEU A 509 9.09 -3.77 -19.32
CA LEU A 509 8.15 -3.40 -18.25
C LEU A 509 8.54 -3.95 -16.87
N PHE A 510 9.51 -4.86 -16.79
CA PHE A 510 10.04 -5.43 -15.56
C PHE A 510 11.52 -5.06 -15.35
N MET A 511 11.84 -3.77 -15.41
CA MET A 511 12.97 -3.28 -14.64
C MET A 511 12.52 -3.16 -13.18
N PRO A 512 13.03 -4.00 -12.25
CA PRO A 512 13.00 -3.61 -10.85
C PRO A 512 13.74 -2.26 -10.71
N LEU A 513 13.31 -1.44 -9.75
CA LEU A 513 14.07 -0.27 -9.33
C LEU A 513 15.38 -0.73 -8.70
N VAL A 514 16.39 -0.98 -9.55
CA VAL A 514 17.77 -1.16 -9.12
C VAL A 514 18.23 0.19 -8.62
N PHE A 515 18.21 0.36 -7.30
CA PHE A 515 18.93 1.45 -6.64
C PHE A 515 20.43 1.22 -6.84
N GLU A 516 20.96 1.66 -7.99
CA GLU A 516 22.41 1.76 -8.19
C GLU A 516 22.95 2.77 -7.17
N LYS A 517 23.66 2.23 -6.18
CA LYS A 517 24.36 2.98 -5.14
C LYS A 517 25.47 3.82 -5.76
N GLN A 518 25.29 5.14 -5.81
CA GLN A 518 26.38 6.11 -6.04
C GLN A 518 27.15 6.40 -4.74
#